data_AF-A0A2U1KZF3-F1
#
_entry.id   AF-A0A2U1KZF3-F1
#
_cell.length_a   1.000
_cell.length_b   1.000
_cell.length_c   1.000
_cell.angle_alpha   90.00
_cell.angle_beta   90.00
_cell.angle_gamma   90.00
#
_symmetry.space_group_name_H-M   'P 1'
#
loop_
_entity.id
_entity.type
_entity.pdbx_description
1 polymer ?
#
loop_
_entity_poly.entity_id
_entity_poly.type
_entity_poly.pdbx_seq_one_letter_code
_entity_poly.pdbx_strand_id
1 'polypeptide(L)'
;MLCTLKRSGTTRHRCYPAGPSSAVLMKFNVPEDQIAKLTRWHRIAMIRKLSSEQAASGVQVDSSTISKYARGQRMSFLQLQQQTREKCQEIWGRQVQNLFAIDGEENKSDVEANSDLDSFAGDLENLLDAEEGDDEEDGNFESNHENLAGVKGLKM
;
A
#
# COMPACT_ATOMS: atom_id res chain seq x y z
N MET A 1 -13.00 3.06 60.96
CA MET A 1 -13.98 4.14 61.23
C MET A 1 -15.15 4.00 60.28
N LEU A 2 -16.34 3.73 60.83
CA LEU A 2 -17.60 3.62 60.10
C LEU A 2 -18.12 5.04 59.81
N CYS A 3 -18.27 5.40 58.53
CA CYS A 3 -18.91 6.67 58.16
C CYS A 3 -20.44 6.49 58.13
N THR A 4 -21.09 7.13 59.10
CA THR A 4 -22.54 7.20 59.28
C THR A 4 -23.19 8.02 58.18
N LEU A 5 -24.28 7.48 57.61
CA LEU A 5 -24.98 8.07 56.48
C LEU A 5 -26.08 9.04 56.97
N LYS A 6 -25.74 10.29 57.25
CA LYS A 6 -26.75 11.34 57.46
C LYS A 6 -27.33 11.73 56.09
N ARG A 7 -28.63 11.52 55.88
CA ARG A 7 -29.38 11.93 54.68
C ARG A 7 -29.92 13.34 54.91
N SER A 8 -29.33 14.33 54.26
CA SER A 8 -29.93 15.66 54.08
C SER A 8 -29.50 16.25 52.73
N GLY A 9 -30.48 16.35 51.83
CA GLY A 9 -30.79 17.55 51.03
C GLY A 9 -29.80 18.17 50.04
N THR A 10 -28.53 17.77 49.95
CA THR A 10 -27.56 18.47 49.07
C THR A 10 -26.97 17.49 48.06
N THR A 11 -26.94 17.90 46.79
CA THR A 11 -26.32 17.18 45.66
C THR A 11 -25.03 16.52 46.11
N ARG A 12 -25.07 15.21 46.33
CA ARG A 12 -23.92 14.45 46.82
C ARG A 12 -22.89 14.38 45.71
N HIS A 13 -21.96 15.34 45.69
CA HIS A 13 -20.63 15.12 45.14
C HIS A 13 -20.00 14.02 45.97
N ARG A 14 -20.23 12.78 45.53
CA ARG A 14 -19.71 11.58 46.17
C ARG A 14 -18.21 11.57 45.87
N CYS A 15 -17.43 12.25 46.71
CA CYS A 15 -15.98 12.20 46.67
C CYS A 15 -15.60 10.77 47.03
N TYR A 16 -15.36 9.96 46.01
CA TYR A 16 -14.89 8.60 46.20
C TYR A 16 -13.42 8.72 46.61
N PRO A 17 -13.00 8.09 47.72
CA PRO A 17 -11.60 8.10 48.13
C PRO A 17 -10.71 7.60 46.99
N ALA A 18 -9.46 8.09 46.95
CA ALA A 18 -8.45 7.75 45.96
C ALA A 18 -8.24 6.23 45.89
N GLY A 19 -9.07 5.59 45.06
CA GLY A 19 -9.03 4.15 44.87
C GLY A 19 -7.87 3.76 43.95
N PRO A 20 -7.69 2.46 43.67
CA PRO A 20 -6.66 1.96 42.77
C PRO A 20 -6.68 2.62 41.38
N SER A 21 -7.85 3.10 40.94
CA SER A 21 -8.01 3.85 39.68
C SER A 21 -7.35 5.24 39.69
N SER A 22 -7.33 5.96 40.83
CA SER A 22 -6.61 7.25 40.92
C SER A 22 -5.12 7.04 40.71
N ALA A 23 -4.55 6.06 41.41
CA ALA A 23 -3.12 5.77 41.35
C ALA A 23 -2.65 5.42 39.92
N VAL A 24 -3.47 4.67 39.18
CA VAL A 24 -3.17 4.35 37.76
C VAL A 24 -3.24 5.61 36.89
N LEU A 25 -4.22 6.49 37.09
CA LEU A 25 -4.34 7.74 36.32
C LEU A 25 -3.23 8.75 36.63
N MET A 26 -2.73 8.80 37.87
CA MET A 26 -1.55 9.60 38.21
C MET A 26 -0.30 9.12 37.45
N LYS A 27 -0.13 7.80 37.25
CA LYS A 27 0.95 7.26 36.40
C LYS A 27 0.85 7.68 34.93
N PHE A 28 -0.36 8.02 34.47
CA PHE A 28 -0.59 8.61 33.16
C PHE A 28 -0.46 10.15 33.14
N ASN A 29 0.08 10.77 34.20
CA ASN A 29 0.21 12.22 34.36
C ASN A 29 -1.12 12.98 34.29
N VAL A 30 -2.24 12.36 34.68
CA VAL A 30 -3.52 13.04 34.77
C VAL A 30 -3.58 13.83 36.09
N PRO A 31 -3.91 15.14 36.07
CA PRO A 31 -3.94 15.95 37.30
C PRO A 31 -5.05 15.50 38.25
N GLU A 32 -4.76 15.48 39.55
CA GLU A 32 -5.66 14.95 40.58
C GLU A 32 -7.00 15.70 40.65
N ASP A 33 -6.98 17.01 40.37
CA ASP A 33 -8.19 17.85 40.30
C ASP A 33 -9.18 17.38 39.23
N GLN A 34 -8.68 16.79 38.13
CA GLN A 34 -9.54 16.19 37.10
C GLN A 34 -10.02 14.82 37.56
N ILE A 35 -9.16 14.01 38.17
CA ILE A 35 -9.50 12.66 38.66
C ILE A 35 -10.60 12.70 39.72
N ALA A 36 -10.57 13.71 40.60
CA ALA A 36 -11.56 13.94 41.65
C ALA A 36 -12.97 14.25 41.11
N LYS A 37 -13.06 14.93 39.95
CA LYS A 37 -14.33 15.27 39.29
C LYS A 37 -14.97 14.08 38.57
N LEU A 38 -14.17 13.08 38.20
CA LEU A 38 -14.65 11.92 37.46
C LEU A 38 -15.39 10.92 38.37
N THR A 39 -16.43 10.30 37.83
CA THR A 39 -17.06 9.15 38.50
C THR A 39 -16.16 7.91 38.39
N ARG A 40 -16.38 6.90 39.23
CA ARG A 40 -15.67 5.60 39.15
C ARG A 40 -15.68 5.02 37.73
N TRP A 41 -16.83 5.08 37.04
CA TRP A 41 -16.96 4.58 35.67
C TRP A 41 -16.14 5.38 34.66
N HIS A 42 -16.15 6.71 34.77
CA HIS A 42 -15.34 7.57 33.90
C HIS A 42 -13.84 7.36 34.13
N ARG A 43 -13.39 7.18 35.38
CA ARG A 43 -11.99 6.82 35.67
C ARG A 43 -11.58 5.51 35.00
N ILE A 44 -12.43 4.48 35.06
CA ILE A 44 -12.16 3.19 34.41
C ILE A 44 -12.14 3.33 32.87
N ALA A 45 -13.08 4.10 32.30
CA ALA A 45 -13.10 4.35 30.87
C ALA A 45 -11.84 5.08 30.39
N MET A 46 -11.39 6.08 31.15
CA MET A 46 -10.16 6.82 30.87
C MET A 46 -8.91 5.94 30.95
N ILE A 47 -8.78 5.09 31.99
CA ILE A 47 -7.68 4.12 32.10
C ILE A 47 -7.64 3.21 30.88
N ARG A 48 -8.79 2.68 30.44
CA ARG A 48 -8.85 1.83 29.24
C ARG A 48 -8.40 2.57 27.98
N LYS A 49 -8.84 3.81 27.80
CA LYS A 49 -8.46 4.64 26.66
C LYS A 49 -6.94 4.87 26.64
N LEU A 50 -6.39 5.40 27.73
CA LEU A 50 -4.96 5.73 27.85
C LEU A 50 -4.06 4.48 27.74
N SER A 51 -4.47 3.35 28.33
CA SER A 51 -3.74 2.10 28.18
C SER A 51 -3.76 1.55 26.76
N SER A 52 -4.88 1.72 26.03
CA SER A 52 -4.98 1.26 24.64
C SER A 52 -4.18 2.16 23.69
N GLU A 53 -4.17 3.47 23.94
CA GLU A 53 -3.36 4.45 23.21
C GLU A 53 -1.86 4.17 23.42
N GLN A 54 -1.40 3.91 24.64
CA GLN A 54 0.00 3.54 24.90
C GLN A 54 0.40 2.20 24.26
N ALA A 55 -0.50 1.21 24.28
CA ALA A 55 -0.25 -0.06 23.60
C ALA A 55 -0.16 0.10 22.07
N ALA A 56 -0.94 1.01 21.48
CA ALA A 56 -0.88 1.34 20.06
C ALA A 56 0.37 2.17 19.69
N SER A 57 0.87 3.01 20.60
CA SER A 57 2.06 3.83 20.36
C SER A 57 3.38 3.08 20.55
N GLY A 58 3.35 1.81 21.00
CA GLY A 58 4.53 0.97 21.18
C GLY A 58 5.48 1.42 22.29
N VAL A 59 5.08 2.40 23.12
CA VAL A 59 5.91 2.95 24.20
C VAL A 59 5.78 2.05 25.44
N GLN A 60 6.89 1.44 25.85
CA GLN A 60 6.97 0.57 27.03
C GLN A 60 7.00 1.39 28.32
N VAL A 61 5.85 1.84 28.81
CA VAL A 61 5.70 2.23 30.22
C VAL A 61 5.16 1.04 30.99
N ASP A 62 5.79 0.67 32.11
CA ASP A 62 5.40 -0.36 33.09
C ASP A 62 4.41 -1.42 32.57
N SER A 63 4.87 -2.22 31.60
CA SER A 63 4.05 -3.09 30.74
C SER A 63 3.04 -3.96 31.50
N SER A 64 3.38 -4.40 32.72
CA SER A 64 2.51 -5.24 33.55
C SER A 64 1.23 -4.53 34.04
N THR A 65 1.26 -3.23 34.33
CA THR A 65 0.08 -2.51 34.85
C THR A 65 -0.80 -1.95 33.74
N ILE A 66 -0.19 -1.59 32.60
CA ILE A 66 -0.87 -0.91 31.49
C ILE A 66 -1.48 -1.91 30.51
N SER A 67 -0.79 -3.00 30.20
CA SER A 67 -1.27 -4.01 29.24
C SER A 67 -2.58 -4.68 29.65
N LYS A 68 -2.85 -4.84 30.96
CA LYS A 68 -4.10 -5.47 31.45
C LYS A 68 -5.36 -4.63 31.22
N TYR A 69 -5.21 -3.31 31.01
CA TYR A 69 -6.33 -2.41 30.75
C TYR A 69 -6.46 -2.03 29.28
N ALA A 70 -5.39 -2.23 28.50
CA ALA A 70 -5.39 -2.05 27.06
C ALA A 70 -6.44 -2.97 26.43
N ARG A 71 -7.23 -2.41 25.53
CA ARG A 71 -8.15 -3.13 24.67
C ARG A 71 -7.71 -2.82 23.25
N GLY A 72 -7.60 -3.82 22.39
CA GLY A 72 -7.32 -3.57 20.97
C GLY A 72 -8.31 -2.54 20.43
N GLN A 73 -7.81 -1.56 19.67
CA GLN A 73 -8.62 -0.55 19.00
C GLN A 73 -9.62 -1.28 18.09
N ARG A 74 -10.87 -1.38 18.51
CA ARG A 74 -11.95 -1.94 17.72
C ARG A 74 -12.65 -0.78 17.03
N MET A 75 -12.29 -0.52 15.77
CA MET A 75 -13.11 0.30 14.90
C MET A 75 -14.52 -0.29 14.86
N SER A 76 -15.55 0.55 14.91
CA SER A 76 -16.91 0.09 14.62
C SER A 76 -16.96 -0.45 13.19
N PHE A 77 -17.93 -1.32 12.89
CA PHE A 77 -18.10 -1.84 11.53
C PHE A 77 -18.23 -0.71 10.50
N LEU A 78 -18.97 0.35 10.83
CA LEU A 78 -19.12 1.53 9.99
C LEU A 78 -17.80 2.29 9.82
N GLN A 79 -17.03 2.46 10.89
CA GLN A 79 -15.72 3.11 10.84
C GLN A 79 -14.71 2.30 10.00
N LEU A 80 -14.73 0.96 10.11
CA LEU A 80 -13.91 0.07 9.30
C LEU A 80 -14.30 0.17 7.82
N GLN A 81 -15.61 0.17 7.52
CA GLN A 81 -16.11 0.34 6.14
C GLN A 81 -15.66 1.68 5.54
N GLN A 82 -15.76 2.76 6.30
CA GLN A 82 -15.32 4.09 5.88
C GLN A 82 -13.81 4.12 5.60
N GLN A 83 -13.01 3.56 6.51
CA GLN A 83 -11.56 3.48 6.33
C GLN A 83 -11.17 2.67 5.09
N THR A 84 -11.82 1.52 4.85
CA THR A 84 -11.59 0.71 3.65
C THR A 84 -11.93 1.49 2.39
N ARG A 85 -13.07 2.22 2.38
CA ARG A 85 -13.45 3.07 1.24
C ARG A 85 -12.42 4.17 0.99
N GLU A 86 -12.00 4.88 2.02
CA GLU A 86 -10.99 5.94 1.92
C GLU A 86 -9.67 5.39 1.39
N LYS A 87 -9.22 4.24 1.89
CA LYS A 87 -7.98 3.59 1.44
C LYS A 87 -8.05 3.17 -0.02
N CYS A 88 -9.16 2.62 -0.48
CA CYS A 88 -9.34 2.30 -1.90
C CYS A 88 -9.26 3.56 -2.78
N GLN A 89 -9.89 4.66 -2.36
CA GLN A 89 -9.86 5.92 -3.11
C GLN A 89 -8.47 6.55 -3.13
N GLU A 90 -7.72 6.48 -2.02
CA GLU A 90 -6.33 6.93 -1.94
C GLU A 90 -5.44 6.18 -2.94
N ILE A 91 -5.57 4.84 -2.97
CA ILE A 91 -4.81 3.99 -3.89
C ILE A 91 -5.16 4.34 -5.34
N TRP A 92 -6.45 4.43 -5.66
CA TRP A 92 -6.93 4.77 -6.99
C TRP A 92 -6.39 6.13 -7.47
N GLY A 93 -6.52 7.17 -6.64
CA GLY A 93 -6.02 8.50 -6.98
C GLY A 93 -4.51 8.49 -7.25
N ARG A 94 -3.75 7.74 -6.45
CA ARG A 94 -2.30 7.60 -6.63
C ARG A 94 -1.94 6.85 -7.92
N GLN A 95 -2.68 5.80 -8.26
CA GLN A 95 -2.51 5.07 -9.51
C GLN A 95 -2.80 5.95 -10.72
N VAL A 96 -3.91 6.68 -10.68
CA VAL A 96 -4.30 7.63 -11.73
C VAL A 96 -3.23 8.70 -11.92
N GLN A 97 -2.73 9.30 -10.82
CA GLN A 97 -1.64 10.28 -10.87
C GLN A 97 -0.35 9.71 -11.48
N ASN A 98 0.05 8.50 -11.09
CA ASN A 98 1.24 7.86 -11.66
C ASN A 98 1.08 7.58 -13.16
N LEU A 99 -0.09 7.10 -13.59
CA LEU A 99 -0.36 6.85 -15.02
C LEU A 99 -0.33 8.15 -15.84
N PHE A 100 -0.91 9.24 -15.33
CA PHE A 100 -0.82 10.55 -15.97
C PHE A 100 0.61 11.12 -15.99
N ALA A 101 1.44 10.80 -14.98
CA ALA A 101 2.83 11.24 -14.95
C ALA A 101 3.71 10.51 -15.98
N ILE A 102 3.40 9.25 -16.29
CA ILE A 102 4.13 8.42 -17.27
C ILE A 102 3.83 8.85 -18.71
N ASP A 103 2.68 9.45 -19.00
CA ASP A 103 2.33 9.95 -20.35
C ASP A 103 3.17 11.18 -20.78
N GLY A 104 4.00 11.73 -19.89
CA GLY A 104 4.93 12.83 -20.16
C GLY A 104 6.34 12.42 -20.56
N GLU A 105 6.72 11.14 -20.40
CA GLU A 105 8.05 10.63 -20.76
C GLU A 105 7.96 9.70 -21.98
N GLU A 106 8.28 10.27 -23.14
CA GLU A 106 8.98 9.61 -24.25
C GLU A 106 8.42 8.29 -24.82
N ASN A 107 7.21 8.32 -25.40
CA ASN A 107 6.93 7.49 -26.59
C ASN A 107 7.63 8.08 -27.84
N LYS A 108 8.95 8.25 -27.77
CA LYS A 108 9.79 8.82 -28.85
C LYS A 108 11.00 7.96 -29.21
N SER A 109 11.07 6.69 -28.81
CA SER A 109 12.23 5.85 -29.14
C SER A 109 12.01 4.81 -30.24
N ASP A 110 10.82 4.70 -30.84
CA ASP A 110 10.53 3.60 -31.78
C ASP A 110 10.26 4.04 -33.24
N VAL A 111 10.42 5.34 -33.54
CA VAL A 111 10.30 5.85 -34.93
C VAL A 111 11.65 5.91 -35.65
N GLU A 112 12.75 6.07 -34.92
CA GLU A 112 14.09 6.18 -35.54
C GLU A 112 14.65 4.83 -36.02
N ALA A 113 14.19 3.70 -35.48
CA ALA A 113 14.70 2.37 -35.83
C ALA A 113 14.32 1.88 -37.24
N ASN A 114 13.29 2.47 -37.86
CA ASN A 114 12.90 2.14 -39.24
C ASN A 114 13.63 3.00 -40.28
N SER A 115 14.20 4.15 -39.88
CA SER A 115 14.86 5.07 -40.81
C SER A 115 16.11 4.46 -41.43
N ASP A 116 16.91 3.73 -40.65
CA ASP A 116 18.09 2.98 -41.13
C ASP A 116 17.70 1.78 -41.99
N LEU A 117 16.53 1.18 -41.73
CA LEU A 117 16.03 0.02 -42.49
C LEU A 117 15.54 0.44 -43.89
N ASP A 118 14.81 1.55 -43.98
CA ASP A 118 14.32 2.08 -45.26
C ASP A 118 15.47 2.60 -46.14
N SER A 119 16.54 3.15 -45.53
CA SER A 119 17.75 3.53 -46.27
C SER A 119 18.47 2.32 -46.87
N PHE A 120 18.58 1.21 -46.13
CA PHE A 120 19.19 -0.02 -46.64
C PHE A 120 18.36 -0.67 -47.74
N ALA A 121 17.02 -0.60 -47.64
CA ALA A 121 16.12 -1.09 -48.68
C ALA A 121 16.23 -0.30 -49.98
N GLY A 122 16.36 1.04 -49.91
CA GLY A 122 16.56 1.88 -51.09
C GLY A 122 17.89 1.61 -51.80
N ASP A 123 18.98 1.36 -51.06
CA ASP A 123 20.27 1.01 -51.66
C ASP A 123 20.20 -0.33 -52.42
N LEU A 124 19.40 -1.31 -51.95
CA LEU A 124 19.17 -2.58 -52.64
C LEU A 124 18.36 -2.42 -53.92
N GLU A 125 17.32 -1.60 -53.91
CA GLU A 125 16.52 -1.28 -55.11
C GLU A 125 17.41 -0.63 -56.18
N ASN A 126 18.27 0.31 -55.77
CA ASN A 126 19.16 1.03 -56.67
C ASN A 126 20.27 0.14 -57.27
N LEU A 127 20.66 -0.96 -56.61
CA LEU A 127 21.53 -1.99 -57.17
C LEU A 127 20.79 -2.88 -58.18
N LEU A 128 19.54 -3.27 -57.87
CA LEU A 128 18.72 -4.07 -58.78
C LEU A 128 18.45 -3.31 -60.09
N ASP A 129 18.11 -2.03 -60.00
CA ASP A 129 17.89 -1.17 -61.16
C ASP A 129 19.17 -0.97 -61.99
N ALA A 130 20.33 -1.03 -61.34
CA ALA A 130 21.63 -0.94 -62.03
C ALA A 130 22.02 -2.26 -62.73
N GLU A 131 21.51 -3.41 -62.26
CA GLU A 131 21.78 -4.74 -62.83
C GLU A 131 20.77 -5.11 -63.94
N GLU A 132 19.52 -4.65 -63.87
CA GLU A 132 18.52 -4.85 -64.95
C GLU A 132 18.83 -4.00 -66.22
N GLY A 133 19.88 -3.18 -66.18
CA GLY A 133 20.32 -2.37 -67.32
C GLY A 133 21.20 -3.09 -68.35
N ASP A 134 21.69 -4.31 -68.10
CA ASP A 134 22.79 -4.87 -68.92
C ASP A 134 22.74 -6.40 -69.19
N ASP A 135 21.54 -6.99 -69.32
CA ASP A 135 21.39 -8.36 -69.87
C ASP A 135 20.78 -8.33 -71.28
N GLU A 136 21.57 -7.85 -72.25
CA GLU A 136 21.60 -8.46 -73.57
C GLU A 136 22.84 -9.37 -73.66
N GLU A 137 22.57 -10.67 -73.80
CA GLU A 137 23.42 -11.74 -74.34
C GLU A 137 24.24 -12.65 -73.39
N ASP A 138 23.64 -13.84 -73.21
CA ASP A 138 24.20 -15.16 -73.54
C ASP A 138 25.19 -15.82 -72.56
N GLY A 139 24.96 -17.12 -72.30
CA GLY A 139 26.00 -17.97 -71.71
C GLY A 139 25.59 -19.01 -70.66
N ASN A 140 24.80 -20.01 -71.07
CA ASN A 140 24.99 -21.42 -70.72
C ASN A 140 25.41 -21.79 -69.26
N PHE A 141 24.45 -22.25 -68.45
CA PHE A 141 24.75 -23.07 -67.27
C PHE A 141 24.22 -24.49 -67.43
N GLU A 142 25.13 -25.45 -67.58
CA GLU A 142 24.84 -26.88 -67.67
C GLU A 142 24.17 -27.37 -66.38
N SER A 143 22.96 -27.92 -66.53
CA SER A 143 22.26 -28.64 -65.48
C SER A 143 22.90 -30.01 -65.26
N ASN A 144 23.65 -30.19 -64.16
CA ASN A 144 23.94 -31.52 -63.63
C ASN A 144 23.15 -31.75 -62.34
N HIS A 145 22.02 -32.42 -62.55
CA HIS A 145 21.13 -32.97 -61.54
C HIS A 145 21.68 -34.33 -61.09
N GLU A 146 22.28 -34.40 -59.91
CA GLU A 146 22.47 -35.67 -59.22
C GLU A 146 21.38 -35.89 -58.17
N ASN A 147 20.69 -37.01 -58.39
CA ASN A 147 19.45 -37.44 -57.77
C ASN A 147 19.72 -38.26 -56.50
N LEU A 148 18.86 -38.05 -55.50
CA LEU A 148 18.25 -39.06 -54.62
C LEU A 148 19.12 -39.98 -53.74
N ALA A 149 19.04 -39.75 -52.42
CA ALA A 149 18.60 -40.72 -51.39
C ALA A 149 18.49 -39.97 -50.04
N GLY A 150 17.38 -39.93 -49.30
CA GLY A 150 16.38 -40.95 -49.06
C GLY A 150 16.53 -41.53 -47.64
N VAL A 151 16.10 -40.80 -46.60
CA VAL A 151 15.81 -41.35 -45.25
C VAL A 151 14.91 -40.34 -44.52
N LYS A 152 13.59 -40.43 -44.61
CA LYS A 152 12.68 -41.27 -43.80
C LYS A 152 12.87 -41.10 -42.29
N GLY A 153 11.95 -40.37 -41.67
CA GLY A 153 11.20 -40.87 -40.51
C GLY A 153 11.71 -40.50 -39.11
N LEU A 154 10.99 -39.55 -38.49
CA LEU A 154 10.21 -39.73 -37.25
C LEU A 154 10.87 -40.48 -36.06
N LYS A 155 11.07 -39.79 -34.94
CA LYS A 155 10.52 -40.24 -33.65
C LYS A 155 10.38 -39.08 -32.66
N MET A 156 9.24 -39.11 -31.97
CA MET A 156 8.89 -38.38 -30.74
C MET A 156 9.86 -38.69 -29.59
#